data_AF-A0A6B9GC04-F1
#
_entry.id   AF-A0A6B9GC04-F1
#
_cell.length_a   1.000
_cell.length_b   1.000
_cell.length_c   1.000
_cell.angle_alpha   90.00
_cell.angle_beta   90.00
_cell.angle_gamma   90.00
#
_symmetry.space_group_name_H-M   'P 1'
#
loop_
_entity.id
_entity.type
_entity.pdbx_description
1 polymer ?
#
loop_
_entity_poly.entity_id
_entity_poly.type
_entity_poly.pdbx_seq_one_letter_code
_entity_poly.pdbx_strand_id
1 'polypeptide(L)'
;MAGLITARWRTPRCARQQQGFSLAETLVAMLLLAMSISALLHYHRALALGFSQQWQQRQAWLVAGQALLGRDVAGWRVQRQQQSQPGSCILERVTVSNPQQREASLARLDCPSP
;
A
#
# COMPACT_ATOMS: atom_id res chain seq x y z
N MET A 1 -36.16 -17.64 -58.76
CA MET A 1 -35.83 -16.24 -59.11
C MET A 1 -34.68 -15.80 -58.23
N ALA A 2 -33.48 -15.75 -58.81
CA ALA A 2 -32.24 -15.42 -58.12
C ALA A 2 -32.05 -13.90 -58.05
N GLY A 3 -31.85 -13.36 -56.85
CA GLY A 3 -31.45 -11.97 -56.63
C GLY A 3 -30.08 -11.95 -55.97
N LEU A 4 -29.02 -11.89 -56.77
CA LEU A 4 -27.65 -11.63 -56.32
C LEU A 4 -27.54 -10.19 -55.84
N ILE A 5 -27.27 -9.99 -54.55
CA ILE A 5 -26.80 -8.70 -54.02
C ILE A 5 -25.28 -8.82 -53.87
N THR A 6 -24.54 -8.61 -54.96
CA THR A 6 -23.08 -8.49 -54.89
C THR A 6 -22.73 -7.10 -54.36
N ALA A 7 -22.63 -6.97 -53.04
CA ALA A 7 -21.99 -5.81 -52.43
C ALA A 7 -20.50 -5.82 -52.80
N ARG A 8 -20.13 -4.98 -53.77
CA ARG A 8 -18.76 -4.83 -54.25
C ARG A 8 -17.99 -3.95 -53.26
N TRP A 9 -17.47 -4.55 -52.20
CA TRP A 9 -16.55 -3.88 -51.28
C TRP A 9 -15.26 -3.54 -52.04
N ARG A 10 -15.09 -2.27 -52.42
CA ARG A 10 -13.77 -1.74 -52.79
C ARG A 10 -12.97 -1.60 -51.50
N THR A 11 -12.15 -2.60 -51.18
CA THR A 11 -11.07 -2.46 -50.19
C THR A 11 -10.15 -1.32 -50.66
N PRO A 12 -9.98 -0.23 -49.89
CA PRO A 12 -8.85 0.64 -50.12
C PRO A 12 -7.60 -0.19 -49.84
N ARG A 13 -6.68 -0.20 -50.80
CA ARG A 13 -5.36 -0.81 -50.63
C ARG A 13 -4.62 -0.05 -49.53
N CYS A 14 -4.86 -0.40 -48.28
CA CYS A 14 -3.85 -0.30 -47.24
C CYS A 14 -2.85 -1.45 -47.43
N ALA A 15 -2.21 -1.51 -48.60
CA ALA A 15 -0.90 -2.13 -48.73
C ALA A 15 0.07 -1.17 -48.04
N ARG A 16 -0.06 -1.07 -46.71
CA ARG A 16 0.95 -0.51 -45.82
C ARG A 16 2.19 -1.30 -46.16
N GLN A 17 3.24 -0.64 -46.66
CA GLN A 17 4.54 -1.26 -46.83
C GLN A 17 4.88 -1.94 -45.50
N GLN A 18 4.69 -3.26 -45.44
CA GLN A 18 5.11 -4.10 -44.33
C GLN A 18 6.62 -4.20 -44.47
N GLN A 19 7.31 -3.10 -44.16
CA GLN A 19 8.74 -3.12 -43.95
C GLN A 19 8.94 -4.03 -42.73
N GLY A 20 9.53 -5.20 -42.97
CA GLY A 20 9.93 -6.08 -41.88
C GLY A 20 10.80 -5.28 -40.91
N PHE A 21 10.57 -5.46 -39.62
CA PHE A 21 11.38 -4.77 -38.62
C PHE A 21 12.85 -5.11 -38.82
N SER A 22 13.70 -4.09 -38.91
CA SER A 22 15.14 -4.28 -38.89
C SER A 22 15.56 -4.89 -37.55
N LEU A 23 16.55 -5.78 -37.57
CA LEU A 23 17.08 -6.42 -36.36
C LEU A 23 17.48 -5.39 -35.30
N ALA A 24 18.16 -4.32 -35.70
CA ALA A 24 18.54 -3.23 -34.78
C ALA A 24 17.31 -2.55 -34.14
N GLU A 25 16.23 -2.36 -34.91
CA GLU A 25 15.00 -1.74 -34.44
C GLU A 25 14.28 -2.62 -33.42
N THR A 26 14.23 -3.95 -33.65
CA THR A 26 13.69 -4.91 -32.67
C THR A 26 14.50 -4.94 -31.38
N LEU A 27 15.84 -4.86 -31.47
CA LEU A 27 16.71 -4.82 -30.29
C LEU A 27 16.49 -3.55 -29.47
N VAL A 28 16.34 -2.39 -30.14
CA VAL A 28 16.01 -1.13 -29.46
C VAL A 28 14.62 -1.20 -28.81
N ALA A 29 13.62 -1.74 -29.51
CA ALA A 29 12.27 -1.90 -28.95
C ALA A 29 12.26 -2.84 -27.73
N MET A 30 12.95 -3.98 -27.79
CA MET A 30 13.08 -4.91 -26.67
C MET A 30 13.84 -4.28 -25.49
N LEU A 31 14.89 -3.52 -25.77
CA LEU A 31 15.63 -2.78 -24.74
C LEU A 31 14.73 -1.75 -24.04
N LEU A 32 13.99 -0.94 -24.81
CA LEU A 32 13.06 0.04 -24.26
C LEU A 32 11.97 -0.63 -23.44
N LEU A 33 11.39 -1.72 -23.94
CA LEU A 33 10.40 -2.50 -23.21
C LEU A 33 10.96 -3.05 -21.88
N ALA A 34 12.16 -3.61 -21.90
CA ALA A 34 12.83 -4.12 -20.71
C ALA A 34 13.11 -3.01 -19.69
N MET A 35 13.54 -1.82 -20.14
CA MET A 35 13.72 -0.65 -19.28
C MET A 35 12.39 -0.20 -18.66
N SER A 36 11.33 -0.10 -19.47
CA SER A 36 9.99 0.30 -18.99
C SER A 36 9.46 -0.66 -17.93
N ILE A 37 9.55 -1.97 -18.16
CA ILE A 37 9.10 -2.99 -17.21
C ILE A 37 9.95 -2.93 -15.93
N SER A 38 11.26 -2.80 -16.06
CA SER A 38 12.17 -2.74 -14.91
C SER A 38 11.92 -1.50 -14.05
N ALA A 39 11.74 -0.34 -14.67
CA ALA A 39 11.42 0.91 -13.98
C ALA A 39 10.08 0.81 -13.24
N LEU A 40 9.05 0.25 -13.89
CA LEU A 40 7.74 0.06 -13.28
C LEU A 40 7.80 -0.89 -12.08
N LEU A 41 8.50 -2.02 -12.22
CA LEU A 41 8.68 -2.98 -11.13
C LEU A 41 9.43 -2.36 -9.95
N HIS A 42 10.48 -1.58 -10.24
CA HIS A 42 11.23 -0.87 -9.20
C HIS A 42 10.37 0.12 -8.44
N TYR A 43 9.54 0.89 -9.16
CA TYR A 43 8.59 1.82 -8.56
C TYR A 43 7.58 1.11 -7.64
N HIS A 44 6.99 0.00 -8.09
CA HIS A 44 6.08 -0.79 -7.27
C HIS A 44 6.75 -1.34 -6.01
N ARG A 45 7.99 -1.82 -6.14
CA ARG A 45 8.77 -2.30 -4.98
C ARG A 45 9.02 -1.19 -3.97
N ALA A 46 9.41 0.00 -4.42
CA ALA A 46 9.64 1.14 -3.55
C ALA A 46 8.37 1.54 -2.79
N LEU A 47 7.23 1.60 -3.48
CA LEU A 47 5.92 1.86 -2.87
C LEU A 47 5.54 0.80 -1.84
N ALA A 48 5.68 -0.49 -2.18
CA ALA A 48 5.33 -1.59 -1.28
C ALA A 48 6.16 -1.55 0.02
N LEU A 49 7.45 -1.26 -0.09
CA LEU A 49 8.33 -1.08 1.05
C LEU A 49 7.89 0.12 1.91
N GLY A 50 7.59 1.26 1.27
CA GLY A 50 7.07 2.43 1.97
C GLY A 50 5.78 2.15 2.75
N PHE A 51 4.82 1.47 2.13
CA PHE A 51 3.57 1.07 2.79
C PHE A 51 3.81 0.09 3.93
N SER A 52 4.73 -0.86 3.79
CA SER A 52 5.04 -1.80 4.88
C SER A 52 5.55 -1.10 6.14
N GLN A 53 6.39 -0.07 6.00
CA GLN A 53 6.91 0.70 7.14
C GLN A 53 5.80 1.52 7.82
N GLN A 54 4.97 2.20 7.04
CA GLN A 54 3.83 2.94 7.57
C GLN A 54 2.80 2.04 8.23
N TRP A 55 2.53 0.87 7.64
CA TRP A 55 1.62 -0.12 8.19
C TRP A 55 2.10 -0.62 9.54
N GLN A 56 3.40 -0.91 9.67
CA GLN A 56 3.97 -1.39 10.93
C GLN A 56 3.78 -0.40 12.08
N GLN A 57 3.92 0.90 11.83
CA GLN A 57 3.63 1.92 12.85
C GLN A 57 2.15 1.89 13.23
N ARG A 58 1.24 1.91 12.24
CA ARG A 58 -0.21 1.86 12.48
C ARG A 58 -0.62 0.64 13.30
N GLN A 59 -0.02 -0.51 13.05
CA GLN A 59 -0.25 -1.73 13.82
C GLN A 59 0.13 -1.53 15.30
N ALA A 60 1.27 -0.92 15.59
CA ALA A 60 1.65 -0.61 16.98
C ALA A 60 0.66 0.35 17.65
N TRP A 61 0.15 1.36 16.92
CA TRP A 61 -0.90 2.25 17.43
C TRP A 61 -2.22 1.52 17.70
N LEU A 62 -2.64 0.61 16.82
CA LEU A 62 -3.85 -0.19 17.02
C LEU A 62 -3.72 -1.07 18.27
N VAL A 63 -2.56 -1.71 18.46
CA VAL A 63 -2.28 -2.50 19.67
C VAL A 63 -2.27 -1.63 20.92
N ALA A 64 -1.64 -0.45 20.88
CA ALA A 64 -1.68 0.49 22.00
C ALA A 64 -3.11 0.94 22.34
N GLY A 65 -3.96 1.13 21.34
CA GLY A 65 -5.37 1.48 21.52
C GLY A 65 -6.18 0.33 22.13
N GLN A 66 -5.92 -0.91 21.69
CA GLN A 66 -6.52 -2.11 22.30
C GLN A 66 -6.08 -2.26 23.77
N ALA A 67 -4.80 -2.01 24.04
CA ALA A 67 -4.24 -2.06 25.39
C ALA A 67 -4.80 -0.97 26.32
N LEU A 68 -5.10 0.23 25.80
CA LEU A 68 -5.87 1.26 26.52
C LEU A 68 -7.28 0.78 26.87
N LEU A 69 -7.94 0.05 25.97
CA LEU A 69 -9.25 -0.54 26.23
C LEU A 69 -9.20 -1.76 27.19
N GLY A 70 -8.02 -2.12 27.72
CA GLY A 70 -7.85 -3.28 28.58
C GLY A 70 -7.77 -4.61 27.84
N ARG A 71 -7.53 -4.60 26.53
CA ARG A 71 -7.31 -5.81 25.73
C ARG A 71 -5.82 -6.02 25.49
N ASP A 72 -5.29 -7.13 25.98
CA ASP A 72 -3.92 -7.53 25.70
C ASP A 72 -3.81 -8.27 24.37
N VAL A 73 -2.73 -8.01 23.64
CA VAL A 73 -2.43 -8.63 22.35
C VAL A 73 -1.24 -9.55 22.50
N ALA A 74 -1.38 -10.81 22.10
CA ALA A 74 -0.33 -11.81 22.22
C ALA A 74 0.96 -11.36 21.51
N GLY A 75 2.10 -11.54 22.17
CA GLY A 75 3.43 -11.15 21.64
C GLY A 75 3.80 -9.68 21.82
N TRP A 76 2.93 -8.87 22.44
CA TRP A 76 3.22 -7.48 22.81
C TRP A 76 3.30 -7.33 24.33
N ARG A 77 4.28 -6.57 24.80
CA ARG A 77 4.42 -6.19 26.20
C ARG A 77 3.73 -4.85 26.41
N VAL A 78 2.75 -4.84 27.30
CA VAL A 78 1.97 -3.65 27.64
C VAL A 78 2.47 -3.09 28.98
N GLN A 79 2.79 -1.80 29.01
CA GLN A 79 3.12 -1.05 30.22
C GLN A 79 2.08 0.04 30.42
N ARG A 80 1.38 0.03 31.55
CA ARG A 80 0.33 1.00 31.89
C ARG A 80 0.77 1.87 33.05
N GLN A 81 0.61 3.18 32.90
CA GLN A 81 0.90 4.18 33.91
C GLN A 81 -0.35 5.04 34.10
N GLN A 82 -0.83 5.14 35.33
CA GLN A 82 -1.94 6.01 35.68
C GLN A 82 -1.41 7.15 36.53
N GLN A 83 -1.75 8.37 36.16
CA GLN A 83 -1.35 9.57 36.89
C GLN A 83 -2.59 10.40 37.22
N SER A 84 -2.83 10.60 38.51
CA SER A 84 -3.89 11.49 38.99
C SER A 84 -3.59 12.94 38.57
N GLN A 85 -4.51 13.56 37.86
CA GLN A 85 -4.46 14.96 37.44
C GLN A 85 -5.34 15.84 38.37
N PRO A 86 -5.11 17.17 38.40
CA PRO A 86 -5.97 18.07 39.15
C PRO A 86 -7.41 18.01 38.60
N GLY A 87 -8.40 18.05 39.50
CA GLY A 87 -9.82 18.04 39.11
C GLY A 87 -10.45 16.65 38.93
N SER A 88 -10.01 15.64 39.68
CA SER A 88 -10.53 14.25 39.64
C SER A 88 -10.38 13.50 38.31
N CYS A 89 -9.65 14.07 37.35
CA CYS A 89 -9.27 13.38 36.12
C CYS A 89 -8.09 12.43 36.36
N ILE A 90 -8.09 11.30 35.66
CA ILE A 90 -7.00 10.31 35.66
C ILE A 90 -6.41 10.27 34.25
N LEU A 91 -5.10 10.52 34.12
CA LEU A 91 -4.38 10.31 32.88
C LEU A 91 -3.88 8.87 32.84
N GLU A 92 -4.44 8.05 31.97
CA GLU A 92 -3.98 6.69 31.70
C GLU A 92 -3.09 6.69 30.46
N ARG A 93 -1.81 6.37 30.64
CA ARG A 93 -0.82 6.19 29.58
C ARG A 93 -0.52 4.71 29.42
N VAL A 94 -0.52 4.22 28.18
CA VAL A 94 -0.16 2.86 27.82
C VAL A 94 0.94 2.88 26.78
N THR A 95 2.03 2.20 27.08
CA THR A 95 3.17 1.98 26.18
C THR A 95 3.20 0.50 25.81
N VAL A 96 3.18 0.20 24.52
CA VAL A 96 3.29 -1.17 24.01
C VAL A 96 4.62 -1.35 23.31
N SER A 97 5.34 -2.41 23.64
CA SER A 97 6.62 -2.78 23.03
C SER A 97 6.60 -4.21 22.54
N ASN A 98 7.25 -4.48 21.40
CA ASN A 98 7.42 -5.85 20.90
C ASN A 98 8.90 -6.29 20.95
N PRO A 99 9.18 -7.61 20.82
CA PRO A 99 10.55 -8.14 20.79
C PRO A 99 11.41 -7.64 19.62
N GLN A 100 10.78 -7.09 18.56
CA GLN A 100 11.42 -6.53 17.37
C GLN A 100 11.69 -5.01 17.52
N GLN A 101 11.77 -4.50 18.77
CA GLN A 101 11.98 -3.09 19.11
C GLN A 101 10.94 -2.11 18.55
N ARG A 102 9.71 -2.57 18.31
CA ARG A 102 8.62 -1.66 17.95
C ARG A 102 7.96 -1.15 19.21
N GLU A 103 7.80 0.16 19.29
CA GLU A 103 7.16 0.81 20.43
C GLU A 103 6.12 1.82 19.97
N ALA A 104 4.99 1.88 20.66
CA ALA A 104 4.01 2.94 20.53
C ALA A 104 3.42 3.28 21.91
N SER A 105 3.22 4.56 22.16
CA SER A 105 2.62 5.05 23.40
C SER A 105 1.35 5.84 23.10
N LEU A 106 0.27 5.51 23.78
CA LEU A 106 -0.97 6.28 23.76
C LEU A 106 -1.34 6.72 25.18
N ALA A 107 -2.06 7.83 25.30
CA ALA A 107 -2.59 8.29 26.57
C ALA A 107 -4.02 8.76 26.41
N ARG A 108 -4.83 8.52 27.43
CA ARG A 108 -6.23 8.91 27.54
C ARG A 108 -6.43 9.66 28.86
N LEU A 109 -7.19 10.74 28.80
CA LEU A 109 -7.68 11.43 29.98
C LEU A 109 -9.09 10.91 30.28
N ASP A 110 -9.26 10.31 31.44
CA ASP A 110 -10.54 9.90 31.98
C ASP A 110 -10.95 10.90 33.06
N CYS A 111 -11.85 11.80 32.68
CA CYS A 111 -12.47 12.75 33.59
C CYS A 111 -13.88 12.26 33.91
N PRO A 112 -14.31 12.29 35.19
CA PRO A 112 -15.73 12.10 35.49
C PRO A 112 -16.55 13.20 34.80
N SER A 113 -17.71 12.82 34.26
CA SER A 113 -18.64 13.80 33.71
C SER A 113 -19.05 14.80 34.81
N PRO A 114 -19.12 16.10 34.49
CA PRO A 114 -19.51 17.13 35.46
C PRO A 114 -20.93 16.94 35.99
#